data_AF-A0A838JGM8-F1
#
_entry.id   AF-A0A838JGM8-F1
#
_cell.length_a   1.000
_cell.length_b   1.000
_cell.length_c   1.000
_cell.angle_alpha   90.00
_cell.angle_beta   90.00
_cell.angle_gamma   90.00
#
_symmetry.space_group_name_H-M   'P 1'
#
loop_
_entity.id
_entity.type
_entity.pdbx_description
1 polymer ?
#
loop_
_entity_poly.entity_id
_entity_poly.type
_entity_poly.pdbx_seq_one_letter_code
_entity_poly.pdbx_strand_id
1 'polypeptide(L)'
;MAEQGPLIATYQPKWTGISGQLTFPNGRSFKWKVINFWGTQKAWTDLTGNSVYVQISKAFSRKSTVSIYPQAIEIPELSLLVVLGFYNIVVERREAAAASSSASF
;
A
#
# COMPACT_ATOMS: atom_id res chain seq x y z
N MET A 1 -8.11 -27.97 -10.94
CA MET A 1 -8.81 -27.85 -9.65
C MET A 1 -8.26 -26.59 -9.00
N ALA A 2 -8.99 -25.48 -9.03
CA ALA A 2 -8.52 -24.23 -8.44
C ALA A 2 -8.61 -24.35 -6.92
N GLU A 3 -7.50 -24.20 -6.21
CA GLU A 3 -7.53 -24.00 -4.76
C GLU A 3 -8.28 -22.69 -4.48
N GLN A 4 -9.58 -22.78 -4.23
CA GLN A 4 -10.33 -21.67 -3.66
C GLN A 4 -10.30 -21.84 -2.15
N GLY A 5 -9.16 -21.47 -1.57
CA GLY A 5 -9.08 -21.20 -0.14
C GLY A 5 -10.03 -20.05 0.25
N PRO A 6 -10.32 -19.87 1.54
CA PRO A 6 -11.19 -18.80 2.00
C PRO A 6 -10.67 -17.43 1.54
N LEU A 7 -11.57 -16.57 1.06
CA LEU A 7 -11.23 -15.20 0.67
C LEU A 7 -10.68 -14.44 1.88
N ILE A 8 -9.43 -13.99 1.79
CA ILE A 8 -8.77 -13.23 2.87
C ILE A 8 -9.10 -11.74 2.75
N ALA A 9 -8.94 -11.16 1.57
CA ALA A 9 -9.23 -9.76 1.30
C ALA A 9 -9.34 -9.50 -0.22
N THR A 10 -9.99 -8.40 -0.59
CA THR A 10 -10.02 -7.87 -1.95
C THR A 10 -9.24 -6.57 -2.00
N TYR A 11 -8.25 -6.49 -2.90
CA TYR A 11 -7.46 -5.28 -3.13
C TYR A 11 -7.79 -4.65 -4.49
N GLN A 12 -8.11 -3.36 -4.48
CA GLN A 12 -8.45 -2.56 -5.65
C GLN A 12 -7.43 -1.44 -5.82
N PRO A 13 -6.37 -1.64 -6.63
CA PRO A 13 -5.39 -0.59 -6.90
C PRO A 13 -6.04 0.51 -7.75
N LYS A 14 -5.63 1.75 -7.49
CA LYS A 14 -5.97 2.94 -8.29
C LYS A 14 -4.68 3.63 -8.70
N TRP A 15 -4.59 4.01 -9.98
CA TRP A 15 -3.41 4.68 -10.54
C TRP A 15 -2.16 3.84 -10.27
N THR A 16 -2.20 2.57 -10.72
CA THR A 16 -1.04 1.65 -10.74
C THR A 16 -0.19 1.64 -9.46
N GLY A 17 -0.82 1.37 -8.30
CA GLY A 17 -0.12 1.22 -7.01
C GLY A 17 0.20 2.54 -6.27
N ILE A 18 -0.15 3.69 -6.84
CA ILE A 18 -0.04 5.00 -6.17
C ILE A 18 -1.08 5.13 -5.06
N SER A 19 -2.29 4.63 -5.32
CA SER A 19 -3.38 4.58 -4.35
C SER A 19 -4.14 3.25 -4.47
N GLY A 20 -5.02 2.97 -3.52
CA GLY A 20 -5.81 1.75 -3.57
C GLY A 20 -6.68 1.57 -2.34
N GLN A 21 -7.53 0.56 -2.39
CA GLN A 21 -8.39 0.19 -1.28
C GLN A 21 -8.30 -1.31 -1.04
N LEU A 22 -8.11 -1.69 0.21
CA LEU A 22 -8.13 -3.07 0.69
C LEU A 22 -9.41 -3.27 1.50
N THR A 23 -10.19 -4.28 1.19
CA THR A 23 -11.43 -4.61 1.90
C THR A 23 -11.42 -6.07 2.33
N PHE A 24 -11.67 -6.31 3.61
CA PHE A 24 -11.76 -7.64 4.21
C PHE A 24 -13.22 -8.14 4.24
N PRO A 25 -13.45 -9.46 4.29
CA PRO A 25 -14.79 -10.04 4.38
C PRO A 25 -15.59 -9.57 5.61
N ASN A 26 -14.91 -9.19 6.69
CA ASN A 26 -15.53 -8.64 7.91
C ASN A 26 -15.96 -7.17 7.77
N GLY A 27 -15.84 -6.58 6.58
CA GLY A 27 -16.20 -5.18 6.29
C GLY A 27 -15.10 -4.17 6.60
N ARG A 28 -14.03 -4.55 7.29
CA ARG A 28 -12.90 -3.66 7.56
C ARG A 28 -12.23 -3.26 6.25
N SER A 29 -11.97 -1.96 6.09
CA SER A 29 -11.35 -1.44 4.87
C SER A 29 -10.28 -0.42 5.16
N PHE A 30 -9.25 -0.41 4.33
CA PHE A 30 -8.10 0.48 4.42
C PHE A 30 -7.80 1.14 3.09
N LYS A 31 -7.34 2.38 3.16
CA LYS A 31 -6.96 3.17 2.00
C LYS A 31 -5.45 3.31 1.92
N TRP A 32 -4.88 2.92 0.80
CA TRP A 32 -3.49 3.20 0.43
C TRP A 32 -3.40 4.56 -0.26
N LYS A 33 -2.52 5.43 0.22
CA LYS A 33 -2.30 6.76 -0.36
C LYS A 33 -0.89 7.28 -0.13
N VAL A 34 -0.49 8.22 -0.98
CA VAL A 34 0.60 9.16 -0.69
C VAL A 34 0.15 10.10 0.42
N ILE A 35 1.04 10.39 1.37
CA ILE A 35 0.75 11.28 2.51
C ILE A 35 1.66 12.51 2.57
N ASN A 36 2.61 12.66 1.65
CA ASN A 36 3.45 13.85 1.55
C ASN A 36 3.49 14.40 0.12
N PHE A 37 3.82 15.69 0.00
CA PHE A 37 3.84 16.39 -1.28
C PHE A 37 4.82 15.77 -2.30
N TRP A 38 5.93 15.21 -1.82
CA TRP A 38 7.00 14.67 -2.66
C TRP A 38 6.78 13.20 -3.07
N GLY A 39 5.68 12.56 -2.69
CA GLY A 39 5.40 11.16 -3.07
C GLY A 39 6.31 10.11 -2.42
N THR A 40 7.22 10.50 -1.53
CA THR A 40 8.21 9.61 -0.89
C THR A 40 7.68 8.89 0.35
N GLN A 41 6.50 9.29 0.84
CA GLN A 41 5.83 8.69 1.98
C GLN A 41 4.44 8.22 1.58
N LYS A 42 4.17 6.94 1.87
CA LYS A 42 2.88 6.31 1.61
C LYS A 42 2.37 5.63 2.85
N ALA A 43 1.06 5.50 2.96
CA ALA A 43 0.47 4.90 4.14
C ALA A 43 -0.81 4.15 3.86
N TRP A 44 -1.07 3.19 4.75
CA TRP A 44 -2.40 2.67 5.00
C TRP A 44 -3.12 3.56 6.01
N THR A 45 -4.31 3.96 5.63
CA THR A 45 -5.18 4.85 6.40
C THR A 45 -6.58 4.27 6.52
N ASP A 46 -7.39 4.86 7.39
CA ASP A 46 -8.84 4.64 7.34
C ASP A 46 -9.43 5.15 6.00
N LEU A 47 -10.70 4.88 5.75
CA LEU A 47 -11.36 5.31 4.51
C LEU A 47 -11.44 6.85 4.38
N THR A 48 -11.47 7.57 5.50
CA THR A 48 -11.47 9.04 5.53
C THR A 48 -10.10 9.64 5.20
N GLY A 49 -9.03 8.85 5.40
CA GLY A 49 -7.65 9.26 5.24
C GLY A 49 -7.05 10.01 6.44
N ASN A 50 -7.75 10.05 7.57
CA ASN A 50 -7.35 10.82 8.75
C ASN A 50 -6.48 10.00 9.71
N SER A 51 -6.84 8.75 9.95
CA SER A 51 -6.05 7.85 10.79
C SER A 51 -5.00 7.14 9.95
N VAL A 52 -3.73 7.25 10.33
CA VAL A 52 -2.61 6.53 9.72
C VAL A 52 -2.30 5.30 10.58
N TYR A 53 -2.24 4.13 9.96
CA TYR A 53 -1.94 2.87 10.65
C TYR A 53 -0.51 2.40 10.39
N VAL A 54 -0.12 2.37 9.12
CA VAL A 54 1.21 1.97 8.68
C VAL A 54 1.71 2.98 7.67
N GLN A 55 2.83 3.62 7.97
CA GLN A 55 3.53 4.51 7.06
C GLN A 55 4.80 3.84 6.56
N ILE A 56 5.02 3.87 5.26
CA ILE A 56 6.26 3.46 4.62
C ILE A 56 6.90 4.70 4.01
N SER A 57 8.09 5.03 4.49
CA SER A 57 8.91 6.12 3.97
C SER A 57 10.17 5.56 3.32
N LYS A 58 10.54 6.13 2.17
CA LYS A 58 11.84 5.85 1.57
C LYS A 58 12.89 6.77 2.16
N ALA A 59 14.02 6.20 2.55
CA ALA A 59 15.25 6.98 2.62
C ALA A 59 15.79 7.20 1.19
N PHE A 60 16.74 8.12 1.03
CA PHE A 60 17.47 8.33 -0.24
C PHE A 60 18.32 7.10 -0.66
N SER A 61 18.33 6.03 0.15
CA SER A 61 19.04 4.78 -0.09
C SER A 61 18.07 3.62 -0.38
N ARG A 62 18.59 2.40 -0.57
CA ARG A 62 17.76 1.18 -0.68
C ARG A 62 16.97 0.84 0.61
N LYS A 63 17.16 1.60 1.69
CA LYS A 63 16.45 1.41 2.96
C LYS A 63 15.05 2.03 2.91
N SER A 64 14.08 1.31 3.46
CA SER A 64 12.74 1.83 3.73
C SER A 64 12.48 1.75 5.22
N THR A 65 11.85 2.78 5.77
CA THR A 65 11.43 2.81 7.17
C THR A 65 9.93 2.58 7.22
N VAL A 66 9.52 1.59 8.02
CA VAL A 66 8.12 1.30 8.31
C VAL A 66 7.81 1.82 9.70
N SER A 67 6.87 2.76 9.80
CA SER A 67 6.35 3.29 11.04
C SER A 67 4.95 2.73 11.27
N ILE A 68 4.78 2.01 12.38
CA ILE A 68 3.50 1.45 12.81
C ILE A 68 2.97 2.36 13.92
N TYR A 69 1.77 2.89 13.72
CA TYR A 69 1.15 3.80 14.68
C TYR A 69 0.38 3.02 15.76
N PRO A 70 0.20 3.57 16.98
CA PRO A 70 -0.45 2.86 18.09
C PRO A 70 -1.83 2.28 17.74
N GLN A 71 -2.61 2.99 16.92
CA GLN A 71 -3.93 2.59 16.46
C GLN A 71 -3.91 1.31 15.62
N ALA A 72 -2.75 0.90 15.12
CA ALA A 72 -2.58 -0.29 14.30
C ALA A 72 -2.31 -1.56 15.11
N ILE A 73 -2.05 -1.45 16.42
CA ILE A 73 -1.75 -2.59 17.30
C ILE A 73 -2.92 -3.58 17.37
N GLU A 74 -4.16 -3.06 17.30
CA GLU A 74 -5.38 -3.86 17.37
C GLU A 74 -5.81 -4.43 16.02
N ILE A 75 -5.04 -4.22 14.95
CA ILE A 75 -5.35 -4.72 13.61
C ILE A 75 -4.72 -6.11 13.46
N PRO A 76 -5.50 -7.22 13.45
CA PRO A 76 -4.95 -8.56 13.26
C PRO A 76 -4.24 -8.70 11.91
N GLU A 77 -4.64 -7.91 10.92
CA GLU A 77 -4.13 -7.94 9.55
C GLU A 77 -2.93 -7.02 9.30
N LEU A 78 -2.31 -6.50 10.37
CA LEU A 78 -1.18 -5.55 10.30
C LEU A 78 -0.04 -6.04 9.41
N SER A 79 0.34 -7.32 9.53
CA SER A 79 1.39 -7.93 8.71
C SER A 79 1.08 -7.86 7.22
N LEU A 80 -0.18 -8.09 6.84
CA LEU A 80 -0.65 -8.00 5.46
C LEU A 80 -0.58 -6.55 4.95
N LEU A 81 -0.92 -5.57 5.78
CA LEU A 81 -0.77 -4.15 5.41
C LEU A 81 0.69 -3.82 5.09
N VAL A 82 1.64 -4.26 5.90
CA VAL A 82 3.06 -4.01 5.64
C VAL A 82 3.50 -4.65 4.32
N VAL A 83 3.20 -5.93 4.10
CA VAL A 83 3.58 -6.67 2.89
C VAL A 83 2.95 -6.06 1.64
N LEU A 84 1.64 -5.78 1.68
CA LEU A 84 0.93 -5.21 0.53
C LEU A 84 1.37 -3.76 0.25
N GLY A 85 1.74 -3.01 1.29
CA GLY A 85 2.35 -1.68 1.13
C GLY A 85 3.67 -1.73 0.35
N PHE A 86 4.53 -2.70 0.64
CA PHE A 86 5.75 -2.93 -0.14
C PHE A 86 5.46 -3.37 -1.58
N TYR A 87 4.49 -4.27 -1.77
CA TYR A 87 4.04 -4.68 -3.10
C TYR A 87 3.63 -3.47 -3.95
N ASN A 88 2.82 -2.56 -3.40
CA ASN A 88 2.40 -1.34 -4.10
C ASN A 88 3.58 -0.45 -4.52
N ILE A 89 4.59 -0.32 -3.65
CA ILE A 89 5.81 0.44 -3.96
C ILE A 89 6.59 -0.22 -5.11
N VAL A 90 6.63 -1.55 -5.16
CA VAL A 90 7.31 -2.29 -6.24
C VAL A 90 6.54 -2.14 -7.55
N VAL A 91 5.21 -2.28 -7.54
CA VAL A 91 4.36 -2.12 -8.72
C VAL A 91 4.52 -0.72 -9.31
N GLU A 92 4.40 0.33 -8.51
CA GLU A 92 4.60 1.71 -8.96
C GLU A 92 5.96 1.91 -9.61
N ARG A 93 7.04 1.36 -9.03
CA ARG A 93 8.39 1.49 -9.60
C ARG A 93 8.52 0.82 -10.96
N ARG A 94 7.89 -0.34 -11.14
CA ARG A 94 7.89 -1.06 -12.43
C ARG A 94 7.16 -0.25 -13.50
N GLU A 95 6.04 0.35 -13.14
CA GLU A 95 5.24 1.18 -14.04
C GLU A 95 5.96 2.49 -14.42
N ALA A 96 6.61 3.14 -13.46
CA ALA A 96 7.45 4.31 -13.73
C ALA A 96 8.63 3.97 -14.66
N ALA A 97 9.27 2.80 -14.48
CA ALA A 97 10.33 2.34 -15.36
C ALA A 97 9.82 2.06 -16.79
N ALA A 98 8.68 1.37 -16.91
CA ALA A 98 8.05 1.09 -18.21
C ALA A 98 7.68 2.39 -18.96
N ALA A 99 7.10 3.38 -18.27
CA ALA A 99 6.76 4.67 -18.85
C ALA A 99 8.01 5.47 -19.31
N SER A 100 9.13 5.37 -18.60
CA SER A 100 10.38 6.00 -19.02
C SER A 100 11.00 5.37 -20.27
N SER A 101 10.84 4.05 -20.44
CA SER A 101 11.34 3.34 -21.63
C SER A 101 10.53 3.60 -22.90
N SER A 102 9.23 3.86 -22.79
CA SER A 102 8.39 4.19 -23.95
C SER A 102 8.56 5.64 -24.43
N ALA A 103 9.01 6.55 -23.57
CA ALA A 103 9.30 7.94 -23.92
C ALA A 103 10.66 8.14 -24.62
N SER A 104 11.45 7.08 -24.78
CA SER A 104 12.82 7.13 -25.33
C SER A 104 12.92 6.68 -26.80
N PHE A 105 11.80 6.63 -27.53
CA PHE A 105 11.74 6.24 -28.96
C PHE A 105 11.11 7.33 -29.83
#